data_AF-A0A2W6R692-F1
#
_entry.id   AF-A0A2W6R692-F1
#
_cell.length_a   1.000
_cell.length_b   1.000
_cell.length_c   1.000
_cell.angle_alpha   90.00
_cell.angle_beta   90.00
_cell.angle_gamma   90.00
#
_symmetry.space_group_name_H-M   'P 1'
#
loop_
_entity.id
_entity.type
_entity.pdbx_description
1 polymer ?
#
loop_
_entity_poly.entity_id
_entity_poly.type
_entity_poly.pdbx_seq_one_letter_code
_entity_poly.pdbx_strand_id
1 'polypeptide(L)'
;VYSYCNEQLQAGEEIELESLSKELAGVSEVSFTEFAAEKGYELEESFPADRSTLRQLTKFAGSGGGLTINFDAMLLGERIFWDPATDTLTIKGTPPNLRDQLQRRTSGGN
;
A
#
# COMPACT_ATOMS: atom_id res chain seq x y z
N VAL A 1 -5.93 1.10 -11.62
CA VAL A 1 -4.53 0.64 -11.35
C VAL A 1 -4.43 -0.63 -10.49
N TYR A 2 -4.62 -0.58 -9.16
CA TYR A 2 -4.44 -1.78 -8.30
C TYR A 2 -5.35 -2.95 -8.68
N SER A 3 -6.63 -2.67 -9.02
CA SER A 3 -7.58 -3.69 -9.48
C SER A 3 -7.05 -4.40 -10.73
N TYR A 4 -6.68 -3.62 -11.75
CA TYR A 4 -6.13 -4.14 -13.01
C TYR A 4 -4.88 -5.01 -12.79
N CYS A 5 -3.89 -4.52 -12.04
CA CYS A 5 -2.70 -5.31 -11.78
C CYS A 5 -3.00 -6.59 -10.97
N ASN A 6 -3.98 -6.55 -10.07
CA ASN A 6 -4.40 -7.72 -9.29
C ASN A 6 -5.22 -8.73 -10.12
N GLU A 7 -5.97 -8.25 -11.11
CA GLU A 7 -6.68 -9.10 -12.09
C GLU A 7 -5.69 -9.81 -13.01
N GLN A 8 -4.73 -9.11 -13.62
CA GLN A 8 -3.67 -9.72 -14.42
C GLN A 8 -2.86 -10.73 -13.60
N LEU A 9 -2.59 -10.42 -12.33
CA LEU A 9 -1.92 -11.35 -11.43
C LEU A 9 -2.73 -12.61 -11.13
N GLN A 10 -4.05 -12.52 -11.03
CA GLN A 10 -4.92 -13.68 -10.85
C GLN A 10 -5.06 -14.50 -12.14
N ALA A 11 -5.06 -13.83 -13.29
CA ALA A 11 -5.09 -14.45 -14.60
C ALA A 11 -3.74 -15.10 -14.99
N GLY A 12 -2.64 -14.71 -14.34
CA GLY A 12 -1.29 -15.11 -14.72
C GLY A 12 -0.82 -14.42 -16.00
N GLU A 13 -1.43 -13.29 -16.33
CA GLU A 13 -1.13 -12.47 -17.50
C GLU A 13 -0.12 -11.36 -17.15
N GLU A 14 0.57 -10.87 -18.17
CA GLU A 14 1.47 -9.73 -18.03
C GLU A 14 0.67 -8.41 -17.92
N ILE A 15 1.32 -7.42 -17.30
CA ILE A 15 0.80 -6.06 -17.21
C ILE A 15 1.26 -5.33 -18.45
N GLU A 16 0.30 -4.89 -19.25
CA GLU A 16 0.54 -4.09 -20.46
C GLU A 16 0.64 -2.60 -20.08
N LEU A 17 1.72 -1.94 -20.51
CA LEU A 17 1.99 -0.53 -20.19
C LEU A 17 0.86 0.38 -20.69
N GLU A 18 0.32 0.11 -21.88
CA GLU A 18 -0.76 0.89 -22.47
C GLU A 18 -2.06 0.79 -21.65
N SER A 19 -2.40 -0.43 -21.22
CA SER A 19 -3.58 -0.70 -20.38
C SER A 19 -3.41 -0.11 -18.98
N LEU A 20 -2.21 -0.20 -18.41
CA LEU A 20 -1.87 0.45 -17.14
C LEU A 20 -1.96 1.98 -17.23
N SER A 21 -1.51 2.56 -18.35
CA SER A 21 -1.61 4.01 -18.63
C SER A 21 -3.07 4.47 -18.71
N LYS A 22 -3.94 3.68 -19.35
CA LYS A 22 -5.40 3.92 -19.37
C LYS A 22 -6.02 3.85 -17.98
N GLU A 23 -5.59 2.89 -17.16
CA GLU A 23 -6.03 2.74 -15.76
C GLU A 23 -5.53 3.86 -14.83
N LEU A 24 -4.49 4.60 -15.25
CA LEU A 24 -3.94 5.79 -14.59
C LEU A 24 -4.51 7.10 -15.17
N ALA A 25 -5.32 7.03 -16.23
CA ALA A 25 -5.88 8.21 -16.88
C ALA A 25 -6.73 9.01 -15.88
N GLY A 26 -6.46 10.31 -15.77
CA GLY A 26 -7.13 11.21 -14.82
C GLY A 26 -6.37 11.44 -13.50
N VAL A 27 -5.25 10.76 -13.25
CA VAL A 27 -4.32 11.11 -12.16
C VAL A 27 -3.47 12.34 -12.51
N SER A 28 -3.16 12.52 -13.80
CA SER A 28 -2.42 13.65 -14.36
C SER A 28 -2.99 14.10 -15.71
N GLU A 29 -2.60 15.29 -16.17
CA GLU A 29 -2.97 15.81 -17.50
C GLU A 29 -2.27 15.06 -18.64
N VAL A 30 -1.09 14.50 -18.37
CA VAL A 30 -0.31 13.68 -19.32
C VAL A 30 -0.49 12.19 -19.02
N SER A 31 -0.45 11.36 -20.07
CA SER A 31 -0.50 9.91 -19.91
C SER A 31 0.77 9.39 -19.23
N PHE A 32 0.67 8.25 -18.55
CA PHE A 32 1.83 7.63 -17.88
C PHE A 32 2.96 7.30 -18.86
N THR A 33 2.58 6.88 -20.07
CA THR A 33 3.47 6.64 -21.22
C THR A 33 4.25 7.88 -21.66
N GLU A 34 3.58 9.02 -21.79
CA GLU A 34 4.23 10.29 -22.14
C GLU A 34 5.15 10.78 -21.03
N PHE A 35 4.71 10.65 -19.77
CA PHE A 35 5.53 11.00 -18.62
C PHE A 35 6.82 10.16 -18.55
N ALA A 36 6.73 8.85 -18.79
CA ALA A 36 7.88 7.97 -18.79
C ALA A 36 8.88 8.34 -19.90
N ALA A 37 8.38 8.60 -21.11
CA ALA A 37 9.20 9.03 -22.24
C ALA A 37 9.88 10.39 -22.01
N GLU A 38 9.16 11.37 -21.46
CA GLU A 38 9.71 12.70 -21.16
C GLU A 38 10.83 12.66 -20.11
N LYS A 39 10.72 11.74 -19.14
CA LYS A 39 11.75 11.51 -18.12
C LYS A 39 12.88 10.58 -18.57
N GLY A 40 12.81 10.03 -19.78
CA GLY A 40 13.82 9.13 -20.33
C GLY A 40 13.83 7.75 -19.69
N TYR A 41 12.72 7.30 -19.13
CA TYR A 41 12.59 5.93 -18.64
C TYR A 41 12.31 4.99 -19.82
N GLU A 42 13.23 4.07 -20.08
CA GLU A 42 12.97 2.93 -20.97
C GLU A 42 12.15 1.89 -20.19
N LEU A 43 10.83 1.89 -20.41
CA LEU A 43 9.91 0.90 -19.89
C LEU A 43 9.63 -0.14 -20.97
N GLU A 44 9.63 -1.42 -20.59
CA GLU A 44 9.18 -2.49 -21.48
C GLU A 44 7.67 -2.39 -21.74
N GLU A 45 7.22 -2.85 -22.91
CA GLU A 45 5.80 -2.77 -23.33
C GLU A 45 4.89 -3.62 -22.43
N SER A 46 5.40 -4.77 -21.96
CA SER A 46 4.76 -5.62 -20.98
C SER A 46 5.76 -6.01 -19.88
N PHE A 47 5.27 -6.30 -18.69
CA PHE A 47 6.07 -6.86 -17.61
C PHE A 47 5.25 -7.81 -16.74
N PRO A 48 5.87 -8.83 -16.12
CA PRO A 48 5.14 -9.79 -15.30
C PRO A 48 4.49 -9.09 -14.10
N ALA A 49 3.24 -9.46 -13.80
CA ALA A 49 2.55 -8.99 -12.61
C ALA A 49 3.25 -9.50 -11.34
N ASP A 50 4.05 -8.64 -10.69
CA ASP A 50 4.77 -9.02 -9.48
C ASP A 50 3.90 -8.82 -8.22
N ARG A 51 3.56 -9.94 -7.59
CA ARG A 51 2.80 -10.00 -6.32
C ARG A 51 3.51 -9.24 -5.20
N SER A 52 4.84 -9.21 -5.21
CA SER A 52 5.62 -8.57 -4.15
C SER A 52 5.56 -7.04 -4.25
N THR A 53 5.66 -6.50 -5.46
CA THR A 53 5.53 -5.07 -5.76
C THR A 53 4.09 -4.57 -5.52
N LEU A 54 3.06 -5.34 -5.89
CA LEU A 54 1.66 -4.99 -5.59
C LEU A 54 1.33 -5.00 -4.09
N ARG A 55 1.96 -5.90 -3.33
CA ARG A 55 1.88 -5.90 -1.86
C ARG A 55 2.53 -4.67 -1.24
N GLN A 56 3.65 -4.20 -1.80
CA GLN A 56 4.33 -2.98 -1.32
C GLN A 56 3.53 -1.72 -1.64
N LEU A 57 2.84 -1.68 -2.79
CA LEU A 57 1.94 -0.56 -3.14
C LEU A 57 0.71 -0.46 -2.23
N THR A 58 0.35 -1.53 -1.53
CA THR A 58 -0.87 -1.59 -0.72
C THR A 58 -0.64 -1.61 0.77
N LYS A 59 0.59 -1.75 1.27
CA LYS A 59 0.85 -1.87 2.71
C LYS A 59 2.10 -1.12 3.16
N PHE A 60 2.00 -0.50 4.33
CA PHE A 60 3.15 -0.06 5.10
C PHE A 60 3.59 -1.17 6.05
N ALA A 61 4.89 -1.45 6.11
CA ALA A 61 5.47 -2.40 7.07
C ALA A 61 6.77 -1.84 7.66
N GLY A 62 6.98 -2.07 8.95
CA GLY A 62 8.18 -1.63 9.66
C GLY A 62 8.41 -2.44 10.92
N SER A 63 9.68 -2.62 11.29
CA SER A 63 10.08 -3.28 12.53
C SER A 63 11.27 -2.56 13.18
N GLY A 64 11.31 -2.55 14.51
CA GLY A 64 12.36 -1.90 15.29
C GLY A 64 11.99 -1.76 16.77
N GLY A 65 12.98 -1.79 17.66
CA GLY A 65 12.77 -1.59 19.10
C GLY A 65 11.82 -2.59 19.78
N GLY A 66 11.68 -3.81 19.23
CA GLY A 66 10.72 -4.81 19.70
C GLY A 66 9.29 -4.63 19.19
N LEU A 67 9.06 -3.64 18.31
CA LEU A 67 7.79 -3.41 17.62
C LEU A 67 7.86 -3.95 16.18
N THR A 68 6.79 -4.60 15.74
CA THR A 68 6.56 -4.93 14.33
C THR A 68 5.16 -4.46 13.97
N ILE A 69 5.06 -3.67 12.90
CA ILE A 69 3.79 -3.15 12.40
C ILE A 69 3.64 -3.41 10.91
N ASN A 70 2.43 -3.76 10.49
CA ASN A 70 2.05 -3.91 9.09
C ASN A 70 0.57 -3.55 8.93
N PHE A 71 0.24 -2.67 7.99
CA PHE A 71 -1.12 -2.24 7.74
C PHE A 71 -1.34 -1.80 6.29
N ASP A 72 -2.58 -1.88 5.82
CA ASP A 72 -2.94 -1.44 4.47
C ASP A 72 -2.79 0.09 4.33
N ALA A 73 -2.13 0.54 3.27
CA ALA A 73 -1.83 1.95 2.99
C ALA A 73 -3.08 2.84 2.97
N MET A 74 -4.22 2.29 2.53
CA MET A 74 -5.53 2.96 2.57
C MET A 74 -5.95 3.39 3.98
N LEU A 75 -5.45 2.73 5.03
CA LEU A 75 -5.77 3.07 6.42
C LEU A 75 -5.03 4.32 6.90
N LEU A 76 -3.99 4.78 6.21
CA LEU A 76 -3.30 6.02 6.53
C LEU A 76 -4.23 7.21 6.26
N GLY A 77 -4.44 8.06 7.26
CA GLY A 77 -5.41 9.17 7.23
C GLY A 77 -6.85 8.78 7.60
N GLU A 78 -7.21 7.49 7.56
CA GLU A 78 -8.53 7.00 7.98
C GLU A 78 -8.52 6.47 9.42
N ARG A 79 -7.63 5.51 9.68
CA ARG A 79 -7.50 4.85 10.99
C ARG A 79 -6.10 5.00 11.56
N ILE A 80 -5.08 5.13 10.72
CA ILE A 80 -3.70 5.32 11.13
C ILE A 80 -3.28 6.74 10.81
N PHE A 81 -2.74 7.45 11.79
CA PHE A 81 -2.32 8.83 11.66
C PHE A 81 -0.87 8.94 12.10
N TRP A 82 -0.01 9.47 11.25
CA TRP A 82 1.37 9.77 11.59
C TRP A 82 1.53 11.28 11.72
N ASP A 83 2.07 11.71 12.86
CA ASP A 83 2.51 13.08 13.08
C ASP A 83 4.04 13.14 12.89
N PRO A 84 4.54 13.76 11.81
CA PRO A 84 5.97 13.88 11.56
C PRO A 84 6.68 14.84 12.54
N ALA A 85 5.97 15.77 13.19
CA ALA A 85 6.57 16.73 14.10
C ALA A 85 6.98 16.07 15.44
N THR A 86 6.22 15.09 15.89
CA THR A 86 6.48 14.35 17.15
C THR A 86 6.89 12.90 16.92
N ASP A 87 7.07 12.50 15.66
CA ASP A 87 7.29 11.12 15.22
C ASP A 87 6.35 10.11 15.90
N THR A 88 5.05 10.38 15.84
CA THR A 88 4.03 9.62 16.57
C THR A 88 3.05 8.96 15.62
N LEU A 89 2.89 7.65 15.72
CA LEU A 89 1.90 6.87 14.97
C LEU A 89 0.70 6.51 15.87
N THR A 90 -0.48 7.03 15.52
CA THR A 90 -1.73 6.78 16.24
C THR A 90 -2.63 5.83 15.48
N ILE A 91 -3.16 4.81 16.15
CA ILE A 91 -4.15 3.87 15.59
C ILE A 91 -5.52 4.12 16.24
N LYS A 92 -6.47 4.63 15.46
CA LYS A 92 -7.88 4.77 15.86
C LYS A 92 -8.64 3.47 15.65
N GLY A 93 -9.22 2.98 16.74
CA GLY A 93 -9.90 1.69 16.82
C GLY A 93 -8.89 0.55 16.92
N THR A 94 -8.49 0.21 18.16
CA THR A 94 -7.57 -0.89 18.45
C THR A 94 -8.07 -2.20 17.84
N PRO A 95 -7.22 -2.97 17.13
CA PRO A 95 -7.59 -4.28 16.60
C PRO A 95 -8.19 -5.17 17.71
N PRO A 96 -9.31 -5.89 17.46
CA PRO A 96 -10.03 -6.63 18.50
C PRO A 96 -9.15 -7.55 19.33
N ASN A 97 -8.30 -8.36 18.68
CA ASN A 97 -7.38 -9.26 19.37
C ASN A 97 -6.40 -8.49 20.30
N LEU A 98 -5.86 -7.37 19.84
CA LEU A 98 -4.98 -6.54 20.66
C LEU A 98 -5.76 -5.89 21.81
N ARG A 99 -6.99 -5.42 21.56
CA ARG A 99 -7.87 -4.87 22.58
C ARG A 99 -8.16 -5.89 23.67
N ASP A 100 -8.50 -7.12 23.32
CA ASP A 100 -8.78 -8.19 24.27
C ASP A 100 -7.53 -8.51 25.13
N GLN A 101 -6.35 -8.57 24.51
CA GLN A 101 -5.09 -8.78 25.23
C GLN A 101 -4.79 -7.64 26.21
N LEU A 102 -4.99 -6.38 25.79
CA LEU A 102 -4.81 -5.21 26.65
C LEU A 102 -5.83 -5.22 27.80
N GLN A 103 -7.11 -5.45 27.50
CA GLN A 103 -8.18 -5.51 28.49
C GLN A 103 -7.91 -6.57 29.54
N ARG A 104 -7.52 -7.80 29.15
CA ARG A 104 -7.18 -8.88 30.10
C ARG A 104 -6.05 -8.48 31.04
N ARG A 105 -5.01 -7.82 30.52
CA ARG A 105 -3.89 -7.34 31.34
C ARG A 105 -4.31 -6.22 32.30
N THR A 106 -5.21 -5.33 31.89
CA THR A 106 -5.67 -4.22 32.75
C THR A 106 -6.80 -4.62 33.71
N SER A 107 -7.58 -5.66 33.41
CA SER A 107 -8.70 -6.12 34.26
C SER A 107 -8.31 -7.24 35.23
N GLY A 108 -7.20 -7.95 34.99
CA GLY A 108 -6.64 -8.93 35.93
C GLY A 108 -5.70 -8.34 36.99
N GLY A 109 -5.62 -7.01 37.11
CA GLY A 109 -4.80 -6.30 38.09
C GLY A 109 -5.66 -5.60 39.13
N ASN A 110 -6.32 -6.38 40.00
CA ASN A 110 -6.80 -5.97 41.31
C ASN A 110 -6.80 -7.20 42.23
#